data_AF-A0A8K0HQ75-F1
#
_entry.id   AF-A0A8K0HQ75-F1
#
_cell.length_a   1.000
_cell.length_b   1.000
_cell.length_c   1.000
_cell.angle_alpha   90.00
_cell.angle_beta   90.00
_cell.angle_gamma   90.00
#
_symmetry.space_group_name_H-M   'P 1'
#
loop_
_entity.id
_entity.type
_entity.pdbx_description
1 polymer ?
#
loop_
_entity_poly.entity_id
_entity_poly.type
_entity_poly.pdbx_seq_one_letter_code
_entity_poly.pdbx_strand_id
1 'polypeptide(L)' 'MGVRVKANHDDGIVGRDEIKRCLELVMEDGEIGEGIRRNAEKWKGLSREAMKVGGSSDRNFKAFLNDL' A
#
# COMPACT_ATOMS: atom_id res chain seq x y z
N MET A 1 0.11 -0.39 -1.73
CA MET A 1 0.01 -0.76 -3.16
C MET A 1 0.77 0.26 -3.98
N GLY A 2 1.41 -0.15 -5.08
CA GLY A 2 2.17 0.78 -5.91
C GLY A 2 2.77 0.10 -7.15
N VAL A 3 3.43 0.90 -7.98
CA VAL A 3 4.19 0.44 -9.14
C VAL A 3 5.67 0.35 -8.76
N ARG A 4 6.31 -0.78 -9.06
CA ARG A 4 7.74 -0.98 -8.79
C ARG A 4 8.57 -0.42 -9.94
N VAL A 5 9.51 0.47 -9.60
CA VAL A 5 10.50 1.00 -10.53
C VAL A 5 11.45 -0.11 -11.02
N LYS A 6 11.97 0.05 -12.23
CA LYS A 6 12.99 -0.79 -12.82
C LYS A 6 14.33 -0.06 -12.81
N ALA A 7 15.31 -0.62 -12.11
CA ALA A 7 16.68 -0.13 -12.18
C ALA A 7 17.35 -0.56 -13.50
N ASN A 8 18.29 0.24 -13.98
CA ASN A 8 19.17 -0.17 -15.07
C ASN A 8 19.99 -1.40 -14.64
N HIS A 9 20.18 -2.35 -15.55
CA HIS A 9 20.88 -3.59 -15.26
C HIS A 9 22.38 -3.38 -14.99
N ASP A 10 22.97 -2.34 -15.59
CA ASP A 10 24.43 -2.15 -15.60
C ASP A 10 24.96 -1.47 -14.34
N ASP A 11 24.24 -0.46 -13.82
CA ASP A 11 24.66 0.35 -12.66
C ASP A 11 23.68 0.29 -11.48
N GLY A 12 22.52 -0.36 -11.65
CA GLY A 12 21.48 -0.43 -10.62
C GLY A 12 20.78 0.89 -10.33
N ILE A 13 21.02 1.94 -11.13
CA ILE A 13 20.44 3.27 -10.94
C ILE A 13 19.07 3.33 -11.62
N VAL A 14 18.11 3.98 -10.95
CA VAL A 14 16.79 4.26 -11.54
C VAL A 14 16.83 5.62 -12.22
N GLY A 15 16.63 5.63 -13.54
CA GLY A 15 16.58 6.86 -14.32
C GLY A 15 15.37 7.74 -14.01
N ARG A 16 15.50 9.05 -14.24
CA ARG A 16 14.42 10.04 -14.08
C ARG A 16 13.15 9.64 -14.82
N ASP A 17 13.27 9.17 -16.06
CA ASP A 17 12.11 8.85 -16.91
C ASP A 17 11.33 7.65 -16.38
N GLU A 18 12.01 6.67 -15.78
CA GLU A 18 11.35 5.54 -15.13
C GLU A 18 10.58 5.97 -13.88
N ILE A 19 11.13 6.89 -13.10
CA ILE A 19 10.43 7.49 -11.95
C ILE A 19 9.19 8.23 -12.45
N LYS A 20 9.33 9.07 -13.49
CA LYS A 20 8.22 9.81 -14.09
C LYS A 20 7.11 8.87 -14.58
N ARG A 21 7.46 7.82 -15.34
CA ARG A 21 6.52 6.80 -15.82
C ARG A 21 5.75 6.13 -14.67
N CYS A 22 6.43 5.77 -13.58
CA CYS A 22 5.77 5.16 -12.42
C CYS A 22 4.81 6.15 -11.73
N LEU A 23 5.19 7.42 -11.61
CA LEU A 23 4.31 8.46 -11.07
C LEU A 23 3.06 8.64 -11.93
N GLU A 24 3.22 8.76 -13.25
CA GLU A 24 2.11 8.88 -14.20
C GLU A 24 1.14 7.70 -14.07
N LEU A 25 1.65 6.46 -14.06
CA LEU A 25 0.81 5.26 -13.89
C LEU A 25 0.01 5.22 -12.59
N VAL A 26 0.53 5.80 -11.51
CA VAL A 26 -0.14 5.81 -10.20
C VAL A 26 -1.12 6.98 -10.09
N MET A 27 -0.76 8.13 -10.65
CA MET A 27 -1.47 9.40 -10.43
C MET A 27 -2.55 9.67 -11.47
N GLU A 28 -2.40 9.19 -12.71
CA GLU A 28 -3.39 9.39 -13.77
C GLU A 28 -4.70 8.63 -13.52
N ASP A 29 -5.76 9.05 -14.19
CA ASP A 29 -7.09 8.43 -14.18
C ASP A 29 -7.20 7.23 -15.15
N GLY A 30 -6.11 6.48 -15.27
CA GLY A 30 -6.05 5.22 -16.01
C GLY A 30 -6.40 4.00 -15.14
N GLU A 31 -6.62 2.86 -15.78
CA GLU A 31 -7.02 1.61 -15.10
C GLU A 31 -6.07 1.19 -13.97
N ILE A 32 -4.76 1.41 -14.15
CA ILE A 32 -3.74 1.07 -13.16
C ILE A 32 -3.87 1.97 -11.91
N GLY A 33 -3.93 3.29 -12.09
CA GLY A 33 -4.07 4.26 -11.00
C GLY A 33 -5.38 4.04 -10.23
N GLU A 34 -6.49 3.88 -10.95
CA GLU A 34 -7.81 3.59 -10.37
C GLU A 34 -7.83 2.25 -9.61
N GLY A 35 -7.18 1.22 -10.15
CA GLY A 35 -7.02 -0.06 -9.47
C GLY A 35 -6.25 0.05 -8.16
N ILE A 36 -5.16 0.83 -8.16
CA ILE A 36 -4.35 1.09 -6.96
C ILE A 36 -5.17 1.85 -5.91
N ARG A 37 -5.89 2.91 -6.31
CA ARG A 37 -6.75 3.72 -5.42
C ARG A 37 -7.85 2.89 -4.78
N ARG A 38 -8.60 2.09 -5.56
CA ARG A 38 -9.62 1.16 -5.04
C ARG A 38 -9.04 0.20 -4.00
N ASN A 39 -7.89 -0.41 -4.29
CA ASN A 39 -7.31 -1.36 -3.35
C ASN A 39 -6.81 -0.66 -2.08
N ALA A 40 -6.22 0.53 -2.21
CA ALA A 40 -5.80 1.32 -1.06
C ALA A 40 -6.99 1.69 -0.14
N GLU A 41 -8.11 2.12 -0.71
CA GLU A 41 -9.33 2.40 0.07
C GLU A 41 -9.90 1.14 0.74
N LYS A 42 -9.88 -0.01 0.05
CA LYS A 42 -10.27 -1.30 0.67
C LYS A 42 -9.39 -1.63 1.87
N TRP A 43 -8.06 -1.54 1.74
CA TRP A 43 -7.13 -1.80 2.83
C TRP A 43 -7.33 -0.83 3.99
N LYS A 44 -7.51 0.46 3.70
CA LYS A 44 -7.81 1.48 4.71
C LYS A 44 -9.08 1.14 5.50
N GLY A 45 -10.13 0.70 4.83
CA GLY A 45 -11.37 0.23 5.48
C GLY A 45 -11.11 -0.96 6.41
N LEU A 46 -10.44 -2.00 5.90
CA LEU A 46 -10.09 -3.20 6.69
C LEU A 46 -9.23 -2.86 7.91
N SER A 47 -8.24 -1.99 7.75
CA SER A 47 -7.37 -1.55 8.85
C SER A 47 -8.14 -0.80 9.94
N ARG A 48 -9.07 0.09 9.55
CA ARG A 48 -9.93 0.80 10.52
C ARG A 48 -10.84 -0.17 11.28
N GLU A 49 -11.43 -1.13 10.58
CA GLU A 49 -12.29 -2.15 11.18
C GLU A 49 -11.54 -3.11 12.11
N ALA A 50 -10.29 -3.42 11.80
CA ALA A 50 -9.45 -4.24 12.66
C ALA A 50 -9.05 -3.50 13.95
N MET A 51 -8.79 -2.19 13.86
CA MET A 51 -8.23 -1.39 14.97
C MET A 51 -9.27 -0.75 15.89
N LYS A 52 -10.55 -0.65 15.49
CA LYS A 52 -11.59 -0.11 16.38
C LYS A 52 -11.77 -0.99 17.63
N VAL A 53 -12.38 -0.44 18.68
CA VAL A 53 -12.73 -1.20 19.89
C VAL A 53 -13.59 -2.41 19.52
N GLY A 54 -13.19 -3.60 19.99
CA GLY A 54 -13.80 -4.89 19.63
C GLY A 54 -13.34 -5.47 18.28
N GLY A 55 -12.54 -4.71 17.52
CA GLY A 55 -11.91 -5.14 16.27
C GLY A 55 -10.92 -6.29 16.47
N SER A 56 -10.49 -6.91 15.37
CA SER A 56 -9.57 -8.06 15.44
C SER A 56 -8.22 -7.70 16.07
N SER A 57 -7.64 -6.55 15.70
CA SER A 57 -6.38 -6.08 16.28
C SER A 57 -6.53 -5.65 17.74
N ASP A 58 -7.63 -4.97 18.11
CA ASP A 58 -7.93 -4.63 19.51
C ASP A 58 -8.04 -5.89 20.39
N ARG A 59 -8.79 -6.91 19.93
CA ARG A 59 -8.93 -8.17 20.64
C ARG A 59 -7.61 -8.91 20.77
N ASN A 60 -6.82 -8.97 19.70
CA ASN A 60 -5.52 -9.64 19.72
C ASN A 60 -4.55 -8.93 20.68
N PHE A 61 -4.55 -7.60 20.70
CA PHE A 61 -3.73 -6.83 21.62
C PHE A 61 -4.12 -7.05 23.08
N LYS A 62 -5.43 -7.07 23.40
CA LYS A 62 -5.93 -7.40 24.74
C LYS A 62 -5.56 -8.82 25.17
N ALA A 63 -5.69 -9.80 24.27
CA ALA A 63 -5.28 -11.18 24.54
C ALA A 63 -3.79 -11.26 24.88
N PHE A 64 -2.93 -10.63 24.08
CA PHE A 64 -1.49 -10.55 24.35
C PHE A 64 -1.17 -9.95 25.73
N LEU A 65 -1.86 -8.89 26.14
CA LEU A 65 -1.67 -8.29 27.47
C LEU A 65 -2.18 -9.15 28.61
N ASN A 66 -3.20 -9.98 28.38
CA ASN A 66 -3.74 -10.89 29.40
C ASN A 66 -2.90 -12.17 29.56
N ASP A 67 -2.10 -12.52 28.55
CA ASP A 67 -1.15 -13.64 28.59
C ASP A 67 0.19 -13.26 29.28
N LEU A 68 0.33 -12.01 29.74
CA LEU A 68 1.46 -11.49 30.52
C LEU A 68 1.17 -11.57 32.03
#